data_AF-A0A942PAT2-F1
#
_entry.id   AF-A0A942PAT2-F1
#
_cell.length_a   1.000
_cell.length_b   1.000
_cell.length_c   1.000
_cell.angle_alpha   90.00
_cell.angle_beta   90.00
_cell.angle_gamma   90.00
#
_symmetry.space_group_name_H-M   'P 1'
#
loop_
_entity.id
_entity.type
_entity.pdbx_description
1 polymer ?
#
loop_
_entity_poly.entity_id
_entity_poly.type
_entity_poly.pdbx_seq_one_letter_code
_entity_poly.pdbx_strand_id
1 'polypeptide(L)'
;MRLILAFVIYVLFPAQPHAASFDCDKAKSRIEKLICADNDVSILDTDLTSYFRQALATVKDAEAAKLKIEQRRWLRGVRDKCATPACLKEAYEKRVETLGKLAGIKDDADDNDAEAECRKLGYPSGGSQCMALIRGNDVTFTEGKLTRTYQSLLKLLTDKPDLGSFFPDKDEIINLQASWEKYRDRYCSLYGSLLAGPSSASSAHESECISDLSDRQNAFLEKLLKCVQNNSDCSFEY
;
A
#
# COMPACT_ATOMS: atom_id res chain seq x y z
N MET A 1 54.52 38.60 16.42
CA MET A 1 53.54 37.88 15.58
C MET A 1 53.25 36.53 16.21
N ARG A 2 52.07 36.35 16.83
CA ARG A 2 51.58 35.04 17.26
C ARG A 2 50.34 34.75 16.40
N LEU A 3 50.53 33.86 15.42
CA LEU A 3 49.49 33.34 14.55
C LEU A 3 48.58 32.44 15.40
N ILE A 4 47.35 32.87 15.66
CA ILE A 4 46.33 32.00 16.25
C ILE A 4 45.77 31.17 15.08
N LEU A 5 46.19 29.90 15.01
CA LEU A 5 45.60 28.91 14.12
C LEU A 5 44.11 28.75 14.46
N ALA A 6 43.22 29.19 13.57
CA ALA A 6 41.81 28.85 13.62
C ALA A 6 41.68 27.36 13.27
N PHE A 7 41.43 26.52 14.29
CA PHE A 7 41.16 25.10 14.13
C PHE A 7 39.74 24.96 13.57
N VAL A 8 39.61 24.93 12.24
CA VAL A 8 38.36 24.62 11.56
C VAL A 8 38.07 23.14 11.78
N ILE A 9 37.23 22.82 12.77
CA ILE A 9 36.71 21.47 12.99
C ILE A 9 35.77 21.16 11.82
N TYR A 10 36.29 20.43 10.83
CA TYR A 10 35.48 19.85 9.77
C TYR A 10 34.70 18.68 10.40
N VAL A 11 33.45 18.93 10.79
CA VAL A 11 32.54 17.86 11.22
C VAL A 11 32.26 17.01 9.98
N LEU A 12 33.00 15.92 9.82
CA LEU A 12 32.68 14.84 8.89
C LEU A 12 31.38 14.20 9.39
N PHE A 13 30.25 14.66 8.87
CA PHE A 13 28.99 13.94 9.00
C PHE A 13 29.17 12.59 8.31
N PRO A 14 29.06 11.46 9.03
CA PRO A 14 29.10 10.16 8.38
C PRO A 14 27.92 10.09 7.41
N ALA A 15 28.20 9.87 6.12
CA ALA A 15 27.18 9.45 5.18
C ALA A 15 26.67 8.10 5.67
N GLN A 16 25.43 8.06 6.17
CA GLN A 16 24.80 6.78 6.45
C GLN A 16 24.73 6.01 5.12
N PRO A 17 25.19 4.76 5.05
CA PRO A 17 25.01 3.96 3.84
C PRO A 17 23.50 3.72 3.65
N HIS A 18 22.89 4.46 2.73
CA HIS A 18 21.49 4.27 2.37
C HIS A 18 21.36 2.95 1.60
N ALA A 19 20.62 2.00 2.15
CA ALA A 19 20.38 0.70 1.52
C ALA A 19 19.26 0.78 0.48
N ALA A 20 19.27 1.77 -0.42
CA ALA A 20 18.29 1.86 -1.50
C ALA A 20 18.66 0.85 -2.59
N SER A 21 17.69 0.42 -3.40
CA SER A 21 17.97 -0.51 -4.50
C SER A 21 18.78 0.13 -5.66
N PHE A 22 19.09 1.42 -5.53
CA PHE A 22 19.84 2.24 -6.47
C PHE A 22 20.81 3.17 -5.74
N ASP A 23 21.70 3.79 -6.52
CA ASP A 23 22.71 4.73 -6.03
C ASP A 23 22.09 6.09 -5.69
N CYS A 24 22.00 6.40 -4.39
CA CYS A 24 21.38 7.63 -3.89
C CYS A 24 22.09 8.91 -4.36
N ASP A 25 23.39 8.85 -4.66
CA ASP A 25 24.12 10.00 -5.21
C ASP A 25 23.66 10.34 -6.64
N LYS A 26 22.95 9.41 -7.29
CA LYS A 26 22.39 9.57 -8.64
C LYS A 26 20.89 9.81 -8.63
N ALA A 27 20.26 10.01 -7.47
CA ALA A 27 18.84 10.32 -7.35
C ALA A 27 18.48 11.62 -8.08
N LYS A 28 17.58 11.54 -9.06
CA LYS A 28 17.13 12.68 -9.87
C LYS A 28 15.68 13.04 -9.60
N SER A 29 14.83 12.03 -9.51
CA SER A 29 13.39 12.26 -9.31
C SER A 29 13.07 12.64 -7.87
N ARG A 30 11.93 13.30 -7.68
CA ARG A 30 11.42 13.64 -6.34
C ARG A 30 11.28 12.39 -5.47
N ILE A 31 10.79 11.30 -6.05
CA ILE A 31 10.55 10.06 -5.31
C ILE A 31 11.85 9.36 -4.93
N GLU A 32 12.85 9.33 -5.83
CA GLU A 32 14.18 8.79 -5.51
C GLU A 32 14.85 9.56 -4.36
N LYS A 33 14.74 10.89 -4.37
CA LYS A 33 15.26 11.73 -3.28
C LYS A 33 14.53 11.47 -1.97
N LEU A 34 13.21 11.22 -2.02
CA LEU A 34 12.42 10.87 -0.85
C LEU A 34 12.85 9.52 -0.26
N ILE A 35 13.04 8.51 -1.12
CA ILE A 35 13.54 7.18 -0.73
C ILE A 35 14.93 7.32 -0.09
N CYS A 36 15.80 8.12 -0.69
CA CYS A 36 17.14 8.36 -0.17
C CYS A 36 17.18 9.28 1.05
N ALA A 37 16.11 10.00 1.39
CA ALA A 37 16.11 10.89 2.56
C ALA A 37 15.72 10.15 3.85
N ASP A 38 15.12 8.96 3.73
CA ASP A 38 14.58 8.19 4.86
C ASP A 38 15.14 6.77 4.85
N ASN A 39 15.82 6.39 5.94
CA ASN A 39 16.51 5.10 6.03
C ASN A 39 15.54 3.90 6.02
N ASP A 40 14.38 4.02 6.66
CA ASP A 40 13.39 2.93 6.69
C ASP A 40 12.80 2.70 5.29
N VAL A 41 12.44 3.80 4.61
CA VAL A 41 11.94 3.74 3.22
C VAL A 41 13.00 3.17 2.28
N SER A 42 14.27 3.56 2.49
CA SER A 42 15.38 3.04 1.72
C SER A 42 15.54 1.52 1.87
N ILE A 43 15.46 0.99 3.10
CA ILE A 43 15.53 -0.47 3.36
C ILE A 43 14.38 -1.19 2.66
N LEU A 44 13.16 -0.66 2.82
CA LEU A 44 11.97 -1.23 2.19
C LEU A 44 12.05 -1.24 0.65
N ASP A 45 12.72 -0.27 0.03
CA ASP A 45 13.00 -0.24 -1.41
C ASP A 45 13.86 -1.45 -1.86
N THR A 46 14.86 -1.79 -1.06
CA THR A 46 15.73 -2.96 -1.28
C THR A 46 14.98 -4.26 -1.08
N ASP A 47 14.19 -4.37 0.00
CA ASP A 47 13.39 -5.57 0.28
C ASP A 47 12.39 -5.82 -0.84
N LEU A 48 11.67 -4.77 -1.27
CA LEU A 48 10.74 -4.83 -2.39
C LEU A 48 11.43 -5.33 -3.66
N THR A 49 12.62 -4.80 -3.97
CA THR A 49 13.38 -5.23 -5.15
C THR A 49 13.82 -6.70 -5.05
N SER A 50 14.24 -7.13 -3.86
CA SER A 50 14.62 -8.51 -3.58
C SER A 50 13.44 -9.46 -3.77
N TYR A 51 12.32 -9.20 -3.10
CA TYR A 51 11.12 -10.04 -3.16
C TYR A 51 10.49 -10.03 -4.54
N PHE A 52 10.53 -8.91 -5.27
CA PHE A 52 10.10 -8.88 -6.65
C PHE A 52 10.91 -9.84 -7.54
N ARG A 53 12.23 -9.88 -7.38
CA ARG A 53 13.09 -10.83 -8.13
C ARG A 53 12.79 -12.28 -7.78
N GLN A 54 12.58 -12.57 -6.50
CA GLN A 54 12.25 -13.92 -6.03
C GLN A 54 10.85 -14.36 -6.51
N ALA A 55 9.86 -13.48 -6.44
CA ALA A 55 8.52 -13.71 -6.97
C ALA A 55 8.56 -14.03 -8.47
N LEU A 56 9.35 -13.28 -9.25
CA LEU A 56 9.54 -13.56 -10.69
C LEU A 56 10.19 -14.92 -10.98
N ALA A 57 11.01 -15.43 -10.07
CA ALA A 57 11.60 -16.76 -10.19
C ALA A 57 10.66 -17.89 -9.73
N THR A 58 9.63 -17.56 -8.94
CA THR A 58 8.69 -18.52 -8.35
C THR A 58 7.48 -18.75 -9.25
N VAL A 59 6.97 -17.70 -9.90
CA VAL A 59 5.79 -17.78 -10.78
C VAL A 59 6.17 -18.27 -12.18
N LYS A 60 5.21 -18.85 -12.92
CA LYS A 60 5.46 -19.32 -14.30
C LYS A 60 5.65 -18.14 -15.27
N ASP A 61 6.22 -18.38 -16.45
CA ASP A 61 6.64 -17.32 -17.38
C ASP A 61 5.52 -16.35 -17.82
N ALA A 62 4.32 -16.86 -18.10
CA ALA A 62 3.19 -16.03 -18.52
C ALA A 62 2.71 -15.12 -17.36
N GLU A 63 2.69 -15.67 -16.14
CA GLU A 63 2.41 -14.98 -14.89
C GLU A 63 3.50 -13.94 -14.56
N ALA A 64 4.79 -14.26 -14.79
CA ALA A 64 5.91 -13.34 -14.59
C ALA A 64 5.79 -12.09 -15.48
N ALA A 65 5.34 -12.25 -16.73
CA ALA A 65 5.08 -11.12 -17.61
C ALA A 65 3.96 -10.21 -17.08
N LYS A 66 2.89 -10.79 -16.55
CA LYS A 66 1.79 -10.03 -15.92
C LYS A 66 2.26 -9.32 -14.65
N LEU A 67 3.05 -9.98 -13.81
CA LEU A 67 3.63 -9.40 -12.59
C LEU A 67 4.55 -8.22 -12.90
N LYS A 68 5.35 -8.28 -13.98
CA LYS A 68 6.16 -7.13 -14.45
C LYS A 68 5.32 -5.95 -14.92
N ILE A 69 4.18 -6.20 -15.56
CA ILE A 69 3.25 -5.13 -15.97
C ILE A 69 2.62 -4.50 -14.73
N GLU A 70 2.20 -5.33 -13.79
CA GLU A 70 1.54 -4.88 -12.57
C GLU A 70 2.50 -4.10 -11.65
N GLN A 71 3.75 -4.57 -11.45
CA GLN A 71 4.77 -3.82 -10.73
C GLN A 71 4.98 -2.42 -11.32
N ARG A 72 5.06 -2.28 -12.66
CA ARG A 72 5.17 -0.97 -13.32
C ARG A 72 3.95 -0.09 -13.11
N ARG A 73 2.76 -0.68 -13.06
CA ARG A 73 1.52 0.04 -12.76
C ARG A 73 1.53 0.51 -11.31
N TRP A 74 1.90 -0.34 -10.36
CA TRP A 74 2.00 0.00 -8.95
C TRP A 74 3.02 1.13 -8.72
N LEU A 75 4.20 1.08 -9.36
CA LEU A 75 5.19 2.14 -9.27
C LEU A 75 4.60 3.51 -9.66
N ARG A 76 3.85 3.57 -10.77
CA ARG A 76 3.27 4.84 -11.27
C ARG A 76 2.01 5.29 -10.54
N GLY A 77 1.19 4.32 -10.14
CA GLY A 77 -0.16 4.54 -9.61
C GLY A 77 -0.21 4.69 -8.11
N VAL A 78 0.78 4.16 -7.39
CA VAL A 78 0.85 4.18 -5.93
C VAL A 78 2.14 4.88 -5.48
N ARG A 79 3.31 4.29 -5.74
CA ARG A 79 4.59 4.83 -5.24
C ARG A 79 4.83 6.27 -5.69
N ASP A 80 4.75 6.53 -7.00
CA ASP A 80 5.10 7.84 -7.56
C ASP A 80 4.09 8.94 -7.18
N LYS A 81 2.93 8.56 -6.60
CA LYS A 81 1.92 9.49 -6.07
C LYS A 81 2.28 10.00 -4.68
N CYS A 82 2.92 9.16 -3.87
CA CYS A 82 3.31 9.52 -2.51
C CYS A 82 4.09 10.84 -2.43
N ALA A 83 3.71 11.66 -1.45
CA ALA A 83 4.34 12.95 -1.19
C ALA A 83 5.29 12.99 -0.01
N THR A 84 5.26 11.97 0.85
CA THR A 84 6.06 11.90 2.07
C THR A 84 6.69 10.53 2.28
N PRO A 85 7.69 10.44 3.17
CA PRO A 85 8.23 9.17 3.63
C PRO A 85 7.16 8.27 4.28
N ALA A 86 6.19 8.83 5.01
CA ALA A 86 5.14 8.05 5.65
C ALA A 86 4.24 7.33 4.62
N CYS A 87 3.81 8.04 3.57
CA CYS A 87 3.09 7.41 2.45
C CYS A 87 3.92 6.31 1.78
N LEU A 88 5.21 6.59 1.52
CA LEU A 88 6.11 5.61 0.90
C LEU A 88 6.31 4.37 1.76
N LYS A 89 6.46 4.54 3.07
CA LYS A 89 6.62 3.46 4.03
C LYS A 89 5.39 2.54 4.01
N GLU A 90 4.20 3.12 4.14
CA GLU A 90 2.94 2.35 4.08
C GLU A 90 2.79 1.64 2.72
N ALA A 91 3.04 2.33 1.61
CA ALA A 91 2.96 1.73 0.29
C ALA A 91 3.96 0.57 0.12
N TYR A 92 5.18 0.73 0.61
CA TYR A 92 6.26 -0.24 0.48
C TYR A 92 6.05 -1.45 1.38
N GLU A 93 5.77 -1.28 2.67
CA GLU A 93 5.50 -2.40 3.60
C GLU A 93 4.45 -3.35 3.02
N LYS A 94 3.41 -2.77 2.44
CA LYS A 94 2.30 -3.53 1.86
C LYS A 94 2.66 -4.21 0.56
N ARG A 95 3.48 -3.55 -0.26
CA ARG A 95 3.97 -4.17 -1.48
C ARG A 95 4.98 -5.28 -1.21
N VAL A 96 5.84 -5.09 -0.20
CA VAL A 96 6.79 -6.09 0.30
C VAL A 96 6.04 -7.32 0.79
N GLU A 97 4.97 -7.14 1.57
CA GLU A 97 4.11 -8.24 2.03
C GLU A 97 3.55 -9.05 0.85
N THR A 98 2.90 -8.39 -0.12
CA THR A 98 2.40 -9.06 -1.34
C THR A 98 3.51 -9.82 -2.06
N LEU A 99 4.65 -9.18 -2.31
CA LEU A 99 5.74 -9.79 -3.07
C LEU A 99 6.42 -10.92 -2.29
N GLY A 100 6.47 -10.84 -0.96
CA GLY A 100 6.94 -11.90 -0.07
C GLY A 100 6.07 -13.15 -0.20
N LYS A 101 4.74 -12.99 -0.12
CA LYS A 101 3.77 -14.08 -0.35
C LYS A 101 3.97 -14.72 -1.74
N LEU A 102 4.14 -13.91 -2.78
CA LEU A 102 4.42 -14.38 -4.14
C LEU A 102 5.80 -15.04 -4.32
N ALA A 103 6.78 -14.64 -3.53
CA ALA A 103 8.10 -15.23 -3.47
C ALA A 103 8.14 -16.52 -2.63
N GLY A 104 7.03 -16.93 -2.03
CA GLY A 104 6.96 -18.10 -1.14
C GLY A 104 7.65 -17.89 0.21
N ILE A 105 7.89 -16.63 0.59
CA ILE A 105 8.34 -16.28 1.94
C ILE A 105 7.15 -16.51 2.87
N LYS A 106 7.32 -17.42 3.83
CA LYS A 106 6.30 -17.71 4.84
C LYS A 106 6.46 -16.71 5.97
N ASP A 107 5.39 -16.00 6.30
CA ASP A 107 5.32 -15.24 7.53
C ASP A 107 5.02 -16.23 8.66
N ASP A 108 6.04 -16.57 9.46
CA ASP A 108 5.92 -17.52 10.57
C ASP A 108 5.02 -17.02 11.71
N ALA A 109 4.46 -15.80 11.60
CA ALA A 109 3.78 -15.08 12.67
C ALA A 109 2.24 -15.08 12.60
N ASP A 110 1.58 -15.36 11.47
CA ASP A 110 0.13 -15.07 11.31
C ASP A 110 -0.79 -16.28 11.61
N ASP A 111 -0.41 -17.50 11.19
CA ASP A 111 -1.33 -18.65 11.27
C ASP A 111 -1.56 -19.17 12.71
N ASN A 112 -0.59 -18.99 13.62
CA ASN A 112 -0.69 -19.49 14.99
C ASN A 112 -1.59 -18.60 15.87
N ASP A 113 -1.59 -17.29 15.66
CA ASP A 113 -2.37 -16.34 16.46
C ASP A 113 -3.84 -16.33 16.04
N ALA A 114 -4.13 -16.41 14.73
CA ALA A 114 -5.49 -16.53 14.21
C ALA A 114 -6.19 -17.82 14.66
N GLU A 115 -5.50 -18.96 14.67
CA GLU A 115 -6.06 -20.20 15.21
C GLU A 115 -6.31 -20.13 16.72
N ALA A 116 -5.40 -19.51 17.48
CA ALA A 116 -5.55 -19.33 18.92
C ALA A 116 -6.75 -18.43 19.25
N GLU A 117 -6.99 -17.38 18.47
CA GLU A 117 -8.14 -16.51 18.61
C GLU A 117 -9.45 -17.21 18.21
N CYS A 118 -9.45 -18.02 17.14
CA CYS A 118 -10.60 -18.84 16.77
C CYS A 118 -11.02 -19.83 17.86
N ARG A 119 -10.04 -20.43 18.56
CA ARG A 119 -10.33 -21.32 19.70
C ARG A 119 -10.97 -20.57 20.86
N LYS A 120 -10.56 -19.33 21.13
CA LYS A 120 -11.18 -18.48 22.18
C LYS A 120 -12.64 -18.17 21.86
N LEU A 121 -12.99 -18.03 20.58
CA LEU A 121 -14.36 -17.79 20.10
C LEU A 121 -15.22 -19.06 20.02
N GLY A 122 -14.69 -20.23 20.43
CA GLY A 122 -15.45 -21.49 20.51
C GLY A 122 -15.49 -22.29 19.21
N TYR A 123 -14.64 -21.98 18.22
CA TYR A 123 -14.55 -22.75 16.98
C TYR A 123 -13.47 -23.84 17.11
N PRO A 124 -13.83 -25.14 17.14
CA PRO A 124 -12.84 -26.21 17.19
C PRO A 124 -12.17 -26.31 15.81
N SER A 125 -10.86 -26.02 15.79
CA SER A 125 -9.97 -26.06 14.62
C SER A 125 -10.44 -25.23 13.41
N GLY A 126 -10.21 -23.92 13.45
CA GLY A 126 -10.04 -23.08 12.25
C GLY A 126 -11.08 -23.27 11.14
N GLY A 127 -12.35 -23.52 11.48
CA GLY A 127 -13.40 -23.67 10.49
C GLY A 127 -13.43 -22.43 9.58
N SER A 128 -13.63 -22.62 8.29
CA SER A 128 -13.59 -21.55 7.26
C SER A 128 -14.38 -20.30 7.65
N GLN A 129 -15.43 -20.45 8.46
CA GLN A 129 -16.27 -19.38 8.99
C GLN A 129 -15.55 -18.49 10.02
N CYS A 130 -14.77 -19.06 10.92
CA CYS A 130 -13.99 -18.28 11.88
C CYS A 130 -12.78 -17.62 11.22
N MET A 131 -12.09 -18.34 10.33
CA MET A 131 -10.97 -17.76 9.58
C MET A 131 -11.42 -16.60 8.68
N ALA A 132 -12.62 -16.66 8.10
CA ALA A 132 -13.20 -15.55 7.34
C ALA A 132 -13.54 -14.33 8.23
N LEU A 133 -14.01 -14.56 9.45
CA LEU A 133 -14.32 -13.51 10.43
C LEU A 133 -13.05 -12.87 11.02
N ILE A 134 -12.02 -13.67 11.34
CA ILE A 134 -10.75 -13.18 11.92
C ILE A 134 -9.89 -12.49 10.87
N ARG A 135 -9.81 -13.01 9.64
CA ARG A 135 -9.01 -12.39 8.57
C ARG A 135 -9.70 -11.18 7.92
N GLY A 136 -10.90 -10.77 8.38
CA GLY A 136 -11.59 -9.61 7.82
C GLY A 136 -11.99 -9.77 6.35
N ASN A 137 -12.26 -11.00 5.89
CA ASN A 137 -12.42 -11.33 4.46
C ASN A 137 -13.89 -11.31 3.98
N ASP A 138 -14.81 -10.72 4.75
CA ASP A 138 -16.17 -10.49 4.25
C ASP A 138 -16.20 -9.27 3.32
N VAL A 139 -15.91 -9.53 2.05
CA VAL A 139 -15.98 -8.55 0.96
C VAL A 139 -17.31 -7.81 0.97
N THR A 140 -18.43 -8.46 1.28
CA THR A 140 -19.75 -7.80 1.25
C THR A 140 -19.89 -6.73 2.34
N PHE A 141 -19.36 -7.02 3.52
CA PHE A 141 -19.34 -6.06 4.62
C PHE A 141 -18.42 -4.87 4.33
N THR A 142 -17.20 -5.15 3.90
CA THR A 142 -16.17 -4.14 3.61
C THR A 142 -16.57 -3.23 2.45
N GLU A 143 -17.04 -3.80 1.34
CA GLU A 143 -17.58 -3.03 0.21
C GLU A 143 -18.80 -2.20 0.62
N GLY A 144 -19.65 -2.76 1.48
CA GLY A 144 -20.80 -2.04 2.04
C GLY A 144 -20.36 -0.82 2.85
N LYS A 145 -19.29 -0.93 3.64
CA LYS A 145 -18.70 0.19 4.40
C LYS A 145 -18.14 1.25 3.46
N LEU A 146 -17.30 0.85 2.52
CA LEU A 146 -16.71 1.72 1.49
C LEU A 146 -17.79 2.51 0.74
N THR A 147 -18.82 1.83 0.26
CA THR A 147 -19.94 2.43 -0.49
C THR A 147 -20.65 3.49 0.33
N ARG A 148 -20.96 3.23 1.60
CA ARG A 148 -21.64 4.19 2.49
C ARG A 148 -20.79 5.43 2.75
N THR A 149 -19.50 5.25 3.00
CA THR A 149 -18.55 6.36 3.22
C THR A 149 -18.44 7.22 1.96
N TYR A 150 -18.28 6.58 0.80
CA TYR A 150 -18.19 7.26 -0.49
C TYR A 150 -19.46 8.07 -0.81
N GLN A 151 -20.65 7.48 -0.65
CA GLN A 151 -21.92 8.19 -0.85
C GLN A 151 -22.08 9.38 0.09
N SER A 152 -21.64 9.24 1.35
CA SER A 152 -21.66 10.34 2.33
C SER A 152 -20.76 11.50 1.91
N LEU A 153 -19.56 11.19 1.39
CA LEU A 153 -18.64 12.18 0.85
C LEU A 153 -19.23 12.89 -0.37
N LEU A 154 -19.76 12.16 -1.35
CA LEU A 154 -20.37 12.76 -2.55
C LEU A 154 -21.53 13.70 -2.22
N LYS A 155 -22.35 13.33 -1.22
CA LYS A 155 -23.43 14.19 -0.74
C LYS A 155 -22.86 15.50 -0.19
N LEU A 156 -21.86 15.42 0.67
CA LEU A 156 -21.24 16.59 1.28
C LEU A 156 -20.57 17.51 0.24
N LEU A 157 -19.93 16.95 -0.78
CA LEU A 157 -19.35 17.71 -1.89
C LEU A 157 -20.41 18.40 -2.76
N THR A 158 -21.61 17.81 -2.85
CA THR A 158 -22.75 18.45 -3.53
C THR A 158 -23.23 19.67 -2.75
N ASP A 159 -23.26 19.56 -1.41
CA ASP A 159 -23.70 20.64 -0.51
C ASP A 159 -22.64 21.75 -0.35
N LYS A 160 -21.35 21.42 -0.58
CA LYS A 160 -20.19 22.33 -0.47
C LYS A 160 -19.30 22.28 -1.73
N PRO A 161 -19.69 22.94 -2.83
CA PRO A 161 -18.97 22.82 -4.10
C PRO A 161 -17.65 23.61 -4.16
N ASP A 162 -17.41 24.57 -3.27
CA ASP A 162 -16.21 25.42 -3.28
C ASP A 162 -15.33 25.14 -2.05
N LEU A 163 -14.41 24.19 -2.20
CA LEU A 163 -13.43 23.79 -1.17
C LEU A 163 -12.02 24.32 -1.47
N GLY A 164 -11.91 25.26 -2.42
CA GLY A 164 -10.65 25.82 -2.91
C GLY A 164 -10.04 25.02 -4.07
N SER A 165 -9.19 25.69 -4.85
CA SER A 165 -8.67 25.20 -6.14
C SER A 165 -7.76 23.97 -6.08
N PHE A 166 -7.33 23.57 -4.88
CA PHE A 166 -6.42 22.44 -4.68
C PHE A 166 -7.15 21.15 -4.26
N PHE A 167 -8.43 21.23 -3.90
CA PHE A 167 -9.22 20.07 -3.53
C PHE A 167 -10.00 19.57 -4.76
N PRO A 168 -9.96 18.25 -5.07
CA PRO A 168 -10.70 17.70 -6.19
C PRO A 168 -12.20 17.93 -6.07
N ASP A 169 -12.81 18.36 -7.17
CA ASP A 169 -14.27 18.51 -7.22
C ASP A 169 -14.98 17.14 -7.20
N LYS A 170 -16.30 17.17 -7.10
CA LYS A 170 -17.12 15.95 -7.04
C LYS A 170 -16.91 15.04 -8.25
N ASP A 171 -16.79 15.60 -9.45
CA ASP A 171 -16.66 14.81 -10.68
C ASP A 171 -15.26 14.19 -10.78
N GLU A 172 -14.24 14.92 -10.32
CA GLU A 172 -12.89 14.37 -10.17
C GLU A 172 -12.86 13.22 -9.17
N ILE A 173 -13.48 13.36 -8.00
CA ILE A 173 -13.61 12.28 -7.00
C ILE A 173 -14.33 11.06 -7.58
N ILE A 174 -15.39 11.26 -8.37
CA ILE A 174 -16.10 10.16 -9.05
C ILE A 174 -15.18 9.40 -10.01
N ASN A 175 -14.42 10.13 -10.82
CA ASN A 175 -13.50 9.53 -11.79
C ASN A 175 -12.32 8.81 -11.10
N LEU A 176 -11.81 9.36 -10.01
CA LEU A 176 -10.76 8.74 -9.21
C LEU A 176 -11.25 7.44 -8.56
N GLN A 177 -12.44 7.46 -7.96
CA GLN A 177 -13.04 6.26 -7.34
C GLN A 177 -13.26 5.16 -8.38
N ALA A 178 -13.86 5.48 -9.54
CA ALA A 178 -14.09 4.50 -10.61
C ALA A 178 -12.77 3.95 -11.20
N SER A 179 -11.72 4.76 -11.23
CA SER A 179 -10.39 4.32 -11.67
C SER A 179 -9.74 3.38 -10.65
N TRP A 180 -9.92 3.67 -9.36
CA TRP A 180 -9.42 2.86 -8.26
C TRP A 180 -10.13 1.50 -8.20
N GLU A 181 -11.45 1.42 -8.36
CA GLU A 181 -12.20 0.14 -8.38
C GLU A 181 -11.68 -0.77 -9.51
N LYS A 182 -11.48 -0.21 -10.71
CA LYS A 182 -10.89 -0.94 -11.84
C LYS A 182 -9.45 -1.37 -11.57
N TYR A 183 -8.69 -0.63 -10.78
CA TYR A 183 -7.34 -1.02 -10.38
C TYR A 183 -7.41 -2.21 -9.42
N ARG A 184 -8.19 -2.10 -8.34
CA ARG A 184 -8.40 -3.14 -7.33
C ARG A 184 -8.80 -4.46 -7.97
N ASP A 185 -9.87 -4.49 -8.76
CA ASP A 185 -10.40 -5.75 -9.30
C ASP A 185 -9.39 -6.46 -10.21
N ARG A 186 -8.71 -5.70 -11.07
CA ARG A 186 -7.67 -6.27 -11.96
C ARG A 186 -6.44 -6.73 -11.20
N TYR A 187 -6.07 -6.01 -10.14
CA TYR A 187 -4.94 -6.36 -9.30
C TYR A 187 -5.22 -7.63 -8.50
N CYS A 188 -6.37 -7.70 -7.83
CA CYS A 188 -6.73 -8.84 -6.98
C CYS A 188 -7.00 -10.13 -7.76
N SER A 189 -7.62 -10.03 -8.94
CA SER A 189 -7.76 -11.18 -9.83
C SER A 189 -6.40 -11.74 -10.28
N LEU A 190 -5.45 -10.86 -10.59
CA LEU A 190 -4.08 -11.28 -10.88
C LEU A 190 -3.41 -11.89 -9.65
N TYR A 191 -3.51 -11.25 -8.48
CA TYR A 191 -2.89 -11.71 -7.24
C TYR A 191 -3.36 -13.12 -6.85
N GLY A 192 -4.67 -13.37 -6.88
CA GLY A 192 -5.21 -14.72 -6.63
C GLY A 192 -4.69 -15.75 -7.63
N SER A 193 -4.63 -15.39 -8.92
CA SER A 193 -4.10 -16.26 -9.96
C SER A 193 -2.62 -16.58 -9.76
N LEU A 194 -1.82 -15.60 -9.32
CA LEU A 194 -0.38 -15.76 -9.09
C LEU A 194 -0.09 -16.71 -7.92
N LEU A 195 -0.89 -16.65 -6.84
CA LEU A 195 -0.68 -17.50 -5.66
C LEU A 195 -1.16 -18.94 -5.85
N ALA A 196 -2.30 -19.13 -6.50
CA ALA A 196 -3.02 -20.40 -6.46
C ALA A 196 -3.30 -21.04 -7.82
N GLY A 197 -2.91 -20.37 -8.93
CA GLY A 197 -3.22 -20.83 -10.28
C GLY A 197 -4.73 -21.00 -10.50
N PRO A 198 -5.18 -21.95 -11.34
CA PRO A 198 -6.61 -22.15 -11.64
C PRO A 198 -7.39 -22.88 -10.54
N SER A 199 -6.90 -22.90 -9.28
CA SER A 199 -7.56 -23.60 -8.18
C SER A 199 -8.59 -22.72 -7.46
N SER A 200 -9.48 -23.33 -6.67
CA SER A 200 -10.46 -22.61 -5.84
C SER A 200 -9.81 -21.72 -4.76
N ALA A 201 -8.54 -21.93 -4.42
CA ALA A 201 -7.82 -21.02 -3.54
C ALA A 201 -7.54 -19.65 -4.19
N SER A 202 -7.59 -19.55 -5.53
CA SER A 202 -7.45 -18.27 -6.24
C SER A 202 -8.55 -17.28 -5.86
N SER A 203 -9.81 -17.74 -5.74
CA SER A 203 -10.92 -16.86 -5.38
C SER A 203 -10.86 -16.42 -3.93
N ALA A 204 -10.32 -17.25 -3.03
CA ALA A 204 -10.11 -16.88 -1.63
C ALA A 204 -9.07 -15.76 -1.51
N HIS A 205 -7.91 -15.88 -2.16
CA HIS A 205 -6.88 -14.84 -2.17
C HIS A 205 -7.32 -13.57 -2.91
N GLU A 206 -8.12 -13.70 -3.97
CA GLU A 206 -8.74 -12.55 -4.63
C GLU A 206 -9.68 -11.81 -3.68
N SER A 207 -10.51 -12.54 -2.93
CA SER A 207 -11.46 -11.94 -1.98
C SER A 207 -10.75 -11.24 -0.82
N GLU A 208 -9.70 -11.85 -0.28
CA GLU A 208 -8.84 -11.26 0.75
C GLU A 208 -8.19 -9.96 0.26
N CYS A 209 -7.61 -9.98 -0.95
CA CYS A 209 -7.04 -8.80 -1.58
C CYS A 209 -8.08 -7.68 -1.77
N ILE A 210 -9.30 -8.01 -2.21
CA ILE A 210 -10.36 -7.03 -2.40
C ILE A 210 -10.73 -6.39 -1.06
N SER A 211 -10.92 -7.20 -0.01
CA SER A 211 -11.28 -6.69 1.32
C SER A 211 -10.22 -5.72 1.84
N ASP A 212 -8.94 -6.13 1.83
CA ASP A 212 -7.83 -5.31 2.33
C ASP A 212 -7.68 -3.98 1.57
N LEU A 213 -7.72 -4.01 0.24
CA LEU A 213 -7.65 -2.77 -0.54
C LEU A 213 -8.85 -1.86 -0.27
N SER A 214 -10.05 -2.43 -0.13
CA SER A 214 -11.27 -1.66 0.11
C SER A 214 -11.35 -1.06 1.50
N ASP A 215 -10.84 -1.73 2.53
CA ASP A 215 -10.74 -1.17 3.87
C ASP A 215 -9.81 0.05 3.91
N ARG A 216 -8.69 0.00 3.18
CA ARG A 216 -7.75 1.12 3.07
C ARG A 216 -8.35 2.30 2.33
N GLN A 217 -9.01 2.03 1.20
CA GLN A 217 -9.73 3.08 0.48
C GLN A 217 -10.82 3.68 1.36
N ASN A 218 -11.54 2.86 2.13
CA ASN A 218 -12.52 3.37 3.07
C ASN A 218 -11.87 4.25 4.16
N ALA A 219 -10.74 3.85 4.72
CA ALA A 219 -10.01 4.67 5.70
C ALA A 219 -9.56 6.02 5.12
N PHE A 220 -9.11 6.03 3.86
CA PHE A 220 -8.80 7.26 3.12
C PHE A 220 -10.05 8.14 2.93
N LEU A 221 -11.17 7.57 2.47
CA LEU A 221 -12.42 8.30 2.29
C LEU A 221 -12.99 8.82 3.63
N GLU A 222 -12.82 8.08 4.73
CA GLU A 222 -13.21 8.53 6.08
C GLU A 222 -12.39 9.75 6.53
N LYS A 223 -11.09 9.76 6.24
CA LYS A 223 -10.22 10.92 6.50
C LYS A 223 -10.69 12.12 5.69
N LEU A 224 -10.89 11.94 4.38
CA LEU A 224 -11.43 12.98 3.49
C LEU A 224 -12.75 13.55 3.99
N LEU A 225 -13.71 12.66 4.29
CA LEU A 225 -15.03 13.03 4.80
C LEU A 225 -14.91 13.91 6.05
N LYS A 226 -14.11 13.50 7.04
CA LYS A 226 -13.91 14.27 8.28
C LYS A 226 -13.35 15.65 8.02
N CYS A 227 -12.42 15.80 7.09
CA CYS A 227 -11.87 17.11 6.79
C CYS A 227 -12.87 18.03 6.10
N VAL A 228 -13.59 17.54 5.10
CA VAL A 228 -14.62 18.33 4.41
C VAL A 228 -15.76 18.70 5.37
N GLN A 229 -16.08 17.84 6.34
CA GLN A 229 -17.05 18.14 7.40
C GLN A 229 -16.57 19.30 8.27
N ASN A 230 -15.30 19.28 8.69
CA ASN A 230 -14.73 20.24 9.63
C ASN A 230 -14.23 21.55 8.99
N ASN A 231 -14.32 21.71 7.66
CA ASN A 231 -13.70 22.81 6.91
C ASN A 231 -12.21 23.01 7.26
N SER A 232 -11.51 21.92 7.55
CA SER A 232 -10.06 21.94 7.80
C SER A 232 -9.27 21.90 6.49
N ASP A 233 -7.96 22.12 6.56
CA ASP A 233 -7.07 21.89 5.41
C ASP A 233 -7.11 20.41 5.00
N CYS A 234 -7.64 20.15 3.81
CA CYS A 234 -7.79 18.82 3.23
C CYS A 234 -6.63 18.45 2.31
N SER A 235 -5.43 18.97 2.61
CA SER A 235 -4.17 18.49 2.06
C SER A 235 -3.94 17.04 2.50
N PHE A 236 -4.67 16.11 1.88
CA PHE A 236 -4.45 14.68 2.03
C PHE A 236 -3.40 14.25 1.03
N GLU A 237 -2.46 13.47 1.52
CA GLU A 237 -1.44 12.86 0.70
C GLU A 237 -2.09 11.70 -0.05
N TYR A 238 -2.23 11.87 -1.37
CA TYR A 238 -2.71 10.86 -2.32
C TYR A 238 -1.66 9.78 -2.60
#